data_AF-A0A959I851-F1
#
_entry.id   AF-A0A959I851-F1
#
_cell.length_a   1.000
_cell.length_b   1.000
_cell.length_c   1.000
_cell.angle_alpha   90.00
_cell.angle_beta   90.00
_cell.angle_gamma   90.00
#
_symmetry.space_group_name_H-M   'P 1'
#
loop_
_entity.id
_entity.type
_entity.pdbx_description
1 polymer ?
#
loop_
_entity_poly.entity_id
_entity_poly.type
_entity_poly.pdbx_seq_one_letter_code
_entity_poly.pdbx_strand_id
1 'polypeptide(L)'
;MALSKANIKYLQALQQKKFRQKYNKFIVEGDKLAREIMEQRPGLVEAFYALPDWLEAWYDAHPECRDRAQAVSENELKRISGL
;
A
#
# COMPACT_ATOMS: atom_id res chain seq x y z
N MET A 1 12.65 1.85 7.20
CA MET A 1 12.18 3.12 7.82
C MET A 1 10.79 2.88 8.35
N ALA A 2 10.51 3.22 9.61
CA ALA A 2 9.20 2.90 10.21
C ALA A 2 8.08 3.81 9.68
N LEU A 3 6.87 3.28 9.55
CA LEU A 3 5.68 4.07 9.23
C LEU A 3 5.40 5.09 10.34
N SER A 4 5.19 6.34 9.95
CA SER A 4 4.86 7.41 10.90
C SER A 4 3.49 7.14 11.56
N LYS A 5 3.31 7.58 12.80
CA LYS A 5 2.01 7.47 13.49
C LYS A 5 0.88 8.17 12.73
N ALA A 6 1.20 9.25 12.00
CA ALA A 6 0.24 9.97 11.17
C ALA A 6 -0.18 9.14 9.95
N ASN A 7 0.77 8.48 9.27
CA ASN A 7 0.48 7.61 8.12
C ASN A 7 -0.38 6.42 8.54
N ILE A 8 -0.06 5.79 9.67
CA ILE A 8 -0.86 4.67 10.18
C ILE A 8 -2.30 5.12 10.44
N LYS A 9 -2.50 6.25 11.15
CA LYS A 9 -3.84 6.81 11.38
C LYS A 9 -4.58 7.14 10.09
N TYR A 10 -3.87 7.67 9.10
CA TYR A 10 -4.44 8.01 7.80
C TYR A 10 -4.90 6.76 7.04
N LEU A 11 -4.06 5.73 6.94
CA LEU A 11 -4.39 4.47 6.29
C LEU A 11 -5.57 3.77 6.99
N GLN A 12 -5.52 3.69 8.32
CA GLN A 12 -6.64 3.16 9.11
C GLN A 12 -7.94 3.94 8.88
N ALA A 13 -7.88 5.27 8.73
CA ALA A 13 -9.06 6.08 8.46
C ALA A 13 -9.72 5.70 7.12
N LEU A 14 -8.94 5.35 6.08
CA LEU A 14 -9.45 4.95 4.77
C LEU A 14 -10.29 3.66 4.79
N GLN A 15 -10.26 2.89 5.88
CA GLN A 15 -11.18 1.75 6.06
C GLN A 15 -12.63 2.20 6.26
N GLN A 16 -12.88 3.45 6.67
CA GLN A 16 -14.23 3.99 6.83
C GLN A 16 -14.71 4.72 5.57
N LYS A 17 -15.96 4.46 5.16
CA LYS A 17 -16.60 5.06 3.96
C LYS A 17 -16.50 6.59 3.92
N LYS A 18 -16.70 7.24 5.08
CA LYS A 18 -16.60 8.70 5.22
C LYS A 18 -15.25 9.24 4.74
N PHE A 19 -14.15 8.60 5.13
CA PHE A 19 -12.81 9.06 4.76
C PHE A 19 -12.43 8.68 3.33
N ARG A 20 -12.93 7.55 2.81
CA ARG A 20 -12.77 7.22 1.38
C ARG A 20 -13.40 8.27 0.48
N GLN A 21 -14.62 8.69 0.82
CA GLN A 21 -15.32 9.74 0.07
C GLN A 21 -14.61 11.09 0.21
N LYS A 22 -14.16 11.44 1.43
CA LYS A 22 -13.46 12.70 1.70
C LYS A 22 -12.14 12.82 0.94
N TYR A 23 -11.34 11.77 0.92
CA TYR A 23 -10.00 11.78 0.31
C TYR A 23 -9.99 11.23 -1.11
N ASN A 24 -11.11 10.71 -1.60
CA ASN A 24 -11.26 10.00 -2.86
C ASN A 24 -10.19 8.90 -3.06
N LYS A 25 -9.91 8.16 -1.98
CA LYS A 25 -8.86 7.14 -1.93
C LYS A 25 -9.39 5.92 -1.19
N PHE A 26 -8.87 4.76 -1.52
CA PHE A 26 -9.19 3.50 -0.86
C PHE A 26 -7.96 2.62 -0.79
N ILE A 27 -8.01 1.61 0.07
CA ILE A 27 -6.94 0.63 0.23
C ILE A 27 -7.34 -0.63 -0.53
N VAL A 28 -6.37 -1.23 -1.20
CA VAL A 28 -6.46 -2.57 -1.78
C VAL A 28 -5.51 -3.46 -0.98
N GLU A 29 -6.04 -4.57 -0.49
CA GLU A 29 -5.31 -5.52 0.35
C GLU A 29 -5.33 -6.90 -0.30
N GLY A 30 -4.23 -7.64 -0.15
CA GLY A 30 -4.04 -8.97 -0.72
C GLY A 30 -3.12 -8.99 -1.94
N ASP A 31 -2.23 -9.99 -1.98
CA ASP A 31 -1.19 -10.15 -3.00
C ASP A 31 -1.75 -10.06 -4.43
N LYS A 32 -2.75 -10.89 -4.74
CA LYS A 32 -3.33 -10.95 -6.09
C LYS A 32 -3.90 -9.59 -6.55
N LEU A 33 -4.71 -8.95 -5.72
CA LEU A 33 -5.37 -7.69 -6.07
C LEU A 33 -4.37 -6.54 -6.16
N ALA A 34 -3.36 -6.53 -5.30
CA ALA A 34 -2.29 -5.55 -5.34
C ALA A 34 -1.51 -5.64 -6.66
N ARG A 35 -1.11 -6.86 -7.08
CA ARG A 35 -0.43 -7.07 -8.37
C ARG A 35 -1.30 -6.63 -9.55
N GLU A 36 -2.58 -7.02 -9.54
CA GLU A 36 -3.50 -6.71 -10.64
C GLU A 36 -3.67 -5.19 -10.85
N ILE A 37 -3.84 -4.42 -9.77
CA ILE A 37 -3.93 -2.96 -9.88
C ILE A 37 -2.61 -2.32 -10.30
N MET A 38 -1.48 -2.84 -9.80
CA MET A 38 -0.17 -2.34 -10.19
C MET A 38 0.14 -2.59 -11.67
N GLU A 39 -0.30 -3.73 -12.23
CA GLU A 39 -0.11 -4.06 -13.64
C GLU A 39 -1.09 -3.30 -14.55
N GLN A 40 -2.38 -3.30 -14.19
CA GLN A 40 -3.40 -2.71 -15.06
C GLN A 40 -3.43 -1.19 -14.98
N ARG A 41 -3.22 -0.62 -13.78
CA ARG A 41 -3.42 0.81 -13.49
C ARG A 41 -2.35 1.38 -12.54
N PRO A 42 -1.05 1.24 -12.84
CA PRO A 42 0.04 1.72 -11.97
C PRO A 42 -0.05 3.22 -11.66
N GLY A 43 -0.58 4.02 -12.60
CA GLY A 43 -0.74 5.47 -12.43
C GLY A 43 -1.82 5.88 -11.42
N LEU A 44 -2.68 4.96 -10.96
CA LEU A 44 -3.65 5.22 -9.90
C LEU A 44 -3.10 4.92 -8.50
N VAL A 45 -1.96 4.23 -8.41
CA VAL A 45 -1.37 3.85 -7.13
C VAL A 45 -0.51 4.99 -6.61
N GLU A 46 -0.95 5.61 -5.52
CA GLU A 46 -0.23 6.70 -4.86
C GLU A 46 0.88 6.20 -3.95
N ALA A 47 0.62 5.13 -3.21
CA ALA A 47 1.56 4.51 -2.29
C ALA A 47 1.33 3.00 -2.23
N PHE A 48 2.42 2.26 -2.17
CA PHE A 48 2.42 0.81 -2.11
C PHE A 48 3.20 0.34 -0.86
N TYR A 49 2.60 -0.56 -0.07
CA TYR A 49 3.18 -1.04 1.18
C TYR A 49 3.26 -2.57 1.15
N ALA A 50 4.47 -3.11 1.26
CA ALA A 50 4.68 -4.55 1.24
C ALA A 50 5.93 -4.93 2.05
N LEU A 51 6.05 -6.24 2.34
CA LEU A 51 7.25 -6.79 2.98
C LEU A 51 8.47 -6.60 2.07
N PRO A 52 9.69 -6.46 2.63
CA PRO A 52 10.91 -6.29 1.84
C PRO A 52 11.08 -7.36 0.75
N ASP A 53 10.95 -8.64 1.12
CA ASP A 53 11.13 -9.78 0.21
C ASP A 53 10.14 -9.76 -0.96
N TRP A 54 8.91 -9.28 -0.71
CA TRP A 54 7.91 -9.13 -1.75
C TRP A 54 8.28 -8.02 -2.73
N LEU A 55 8.76 -6.89 -2.21
CA LEU A 55 9.18 -5.74 -3.01
C LEU A 55 10.39 -6.06 -3.87
N GLU A 56 11.37 -6.79 -3.34
CA GLU A 56 12.52 -7.23 -4.11
C GLU A 56 12.10 -8.04 -5.33
N ALA A 57 11.24 -9.05 -5.14
CA ALA A 57 10.70 -9.85 -6.25
C ALA A 57 9.87 -9.00 -7.24
N TRP A 58 9.21 -7.94 -6.78
CA TRP A 58 8.44 -7.05 -7.64
C TRP A 58 9.33 -6.11 -8.46
N TYR A 59 10.39 -5.56 -7.86
CA TYR A 59 11.29 -4.61 -8.52
C TYR A 59 12.07 -5.23 -9.67
N ASP A 60 12.36 -6.54 -9.61
CA ASP A 60 12.99 -7.26 -10.73
C ASP A 60 12.16 -7.16 -12.02
N ALA A 61 10.84 -7.10 -11.90
CA ALA A 61 9.92 -6.97 -13.02
C ALA A 61 9.47 -5.52 -13.29
N HIS A 62 9.42 -4.66 -12.26
CA HIS A 62 8.83 -3.31 -12.32
C HIS A 62 9.67 -2.26 -11.56
N PRO A 63 10.86 -1.89 -12.07
CA PRO A 63 11.77 -0.96 -11.39
C PRO A 63 11.18 0.46 -11.25
N GLU A 64 10.26 0.87 -12.11
CA GLU A 64 9.61 2.19 -12.12
C GLU A 64 8.72 2.45 -10.90
N CYS A 65 8.35 1.40 -10.17
CA CYS A 65 7.45 1.49 -9.02
C CYS A 65 8.19 1.79 -7.70
N ARG A 66 9.52 1.83 -7.72
CA ARG A 66 10.36 1.96 -6.53
C ARG A 66 10.11 3.26 -5.75
N ASP A 67 9.79 4.34 -6.44
CA ASP A 67 9.56 5.65 -5.82
C ASP A 67 8.27 5.72 -4.98
N ARG A 68 7.30 4.84 -5.27
CA ARG A 68 5.99 4.81 -4.60
C ARG A 68 5.87 3.68 -3.59
N ALA A 69 6.86 2.79 -3.54
CA ALA A 69 6.85 1.60 -2.72
C ALA A 69 7.62 1.82 -1.42
N GLN A 70 6.99 1.42 -0.31
CA GLN A 70 7.55 1.50 1.01
C GLN A 70 7.61 0.10 1.63
N ALA A 71 8.82 -0.34 1.96
CA ALA A 71 9.04 -1.56 2.71
C ALA A 71 8.54 -1.39 4.16
N VAL A 72 7.70 -2.31 4.61
CA VAL A 72 7.12 -2.33 5.96
C VAL A 72 7.32 -3.68 6.62
N SER A 73 7.40 -3.71 7.95
CA SER A 73 7.42 -4.95 8.72
C SER A 73 6.02 -5.59 8.82
N GLU A 74 5.96 -6.88 9.17
CA GLU A 74 4.68 -7.55 9.44
C GLU A 74 3.84 -6.83 10.50
N ASN A 75 4.47 -6.32 11.55
CA ASN A 75 3.79 -5.60 12.62
C ASN A 75 3.19 -4.28 12.12
N GLU A 76 3.85 -3.60 11.20
CA GLU A 76 3.34 -2.38 10.59
C GLU A 76 2.21 -2.67 9.61
N LEU A 77 2.36 -3.72 8.80
CA LEU A 77 1.34 -4.18 7.87
C LEU A 77 0.05 -4.55 8.62
N LYS A 78 0.16 -5.31 9.72
CA LYS A 78 -0.96 -5.64 10.62
C LYS A 78 -1.65 -4.40 11.19
N ARG A 79 -0.91 -3.32 11.44
CA ARG A 79 -1.48 -2.08 11.99
C ARG A 79 -2.29 -1.28 10.98
N ILE A 80 -1.99 -1.40 9.69
CA ILE A 80 -2.70 -0.67 8.62
C ILE A 80 -3.77 -1.53 7.93
N SER A 81 -3.70 -2.85 8.12
CA SER A 81 -4.67 -3.86 7.62
C SER A 81 -6.09 -3.60 8.11
N GLY A 82 -7.07 -3.78 7.21
CA GLY A 82 -8.49 -3.89 7.55
C GLY A 82 -9.00 -5.34 7.69
N LEU A 83 -8.13 -6.32 7.38
CA LEU A 83 -8.32 -7.76 7.57
C LEU A 83 -7.85 -8.22 8.95
#